data_AF-A0A966J4E1-F1
#
_entry.id   AF-A0A966J4E1-F1
#
_cell.length_a   1.000
_cell.length_b   1.000
_cell.length_c   1.000
_cell.angle_alpha   90.00
_cell.angle_beta   90.00
_cell.angle_gamma   90.00
#
_symmetry.space_group_name_H-M   'P 1'
#
loop_
_entity.id
_entity.type
_entity.pdbx_description
1 polymer ?
#
loop_
_entity_poly.entity_id
_entity_poly.type
_entity_poly.pdbx_seq_one_letter_code
_entity_poly.pdbx_strand_id
1 'polypeptide(L)'
;MHVFSSLSRLLPWCVAMGMALGWATASDAQSAASTAAGTGTVRGAVSTTFGLPIGGAYLRLSIPGRGITTSVESDEDGKFNAVGVPAGGAWLVARRIGYRPDSVRVTVTAGETVERAIQLERIAVELDRVQIVGRRDVTGPMAGFYKRMGQGGGRYFTAGDIERRNAARMSDMLRMIPGMRIESRGFQTSVRMRGSRCAPLVWLDGQPLYAGEIDLDAFDPRTFEGMEIYSGAASVPVEFQGNQRLSSACGTIILWSKRGELRERKRKKDEPTPTMRISQMLDKGEAFVATEVDAMARPDSFNLIKPMYPDSLFDAQAPGRVIAEFVVRVNGEPDMDTFNAVTTTHRLFVEPVRRAVREQRFVPAVRKGRPVPQVLQLPFDFLPDSTARRRN
;
A
#
# COMPACT_ATOMS: atom_id res chain seq x y z
N MET A 1 41.61 -23.99 47.83
CA MET A 1 43.07 -23.79 47.89
C MET A 1 43.70 -25.14 48.11
N HIS A 2 44.59 -25.55 47.19
CA HIS A 2 45.74 -26.48 47.35
C HIS A 2 45.45 -27.88 47.99
N VAL A 3 45.94 -29.03 47.53
CA VAL A 3 47.06 -29.38 46.64
C VAL A 3 47.18 -30.91 46.68
N PHE A 4 47.51 -31.51 45.52
CA PHE A 4 48.34 -32.73 45.34
C PHE A 4 47.78 -34.09 45.82
N SER A 5 48.17 -35.24 45.28
CA SER A 5 48.84 -35.68 44.05
C SER A 5 49.06 -37.19 44.28
N SER A 6 48.69 -38.05 43.32
CA SER A 6 49.65 -38.86 42.55
C SER A 6 50.07 -40.20 43.17
N LEU A 7 50.46 -41.07 42.23
CA LEU A 7 51.18 -42.34 42.32
C LEU A 7 50.34 -43.60 42.58
N SER A 8 50.57 -44.73 41.90
CA SER A 8 51.26 -45.07 40.66
C SER A 8 51.24 -46.60 40.56
N ARG A 9 51.05 -47.13 39.33
CA ARG A 9 51.63 -48.37 38.76
C ARG A 9 51.48 -49.69 39.52
N LEU A 10 51.09 -50.74 38.79
CA LEU A 10 51.97 -51.87 38.42
C LEU A 10 51.18 -52.94 37.63
N LEU A 11 51.69 -53.28 36.44
CA LEU A 11 51.48 -54.55 35.71
C LEU A 11 52.27 -55.68 36.42
N PRO A 12 52.32 -56.95 35.95
CA PRO A 12 51.37 -57.76 35.16
C PRO A 12 51.16 -59.18 35.75
N TRP A 13 50.20 -59.98 35.25
CA TRP A 13 50.40 -61.43 35.28
C TRP A 13 49.62 -62.21 34.19
N CYS A 14 50.41 -63.00 33.46
CA CYS A 14 50.20 -64.35 32.91
C CYS A 14 48.88 -64.79 32.25
N VAL A 15 48.99 -65.03 30.94
CA VAL A 15 48.82 -66.33 30.23
C VAL A 15 47.66 -67.23 30.67
N ALA A 16 46.67 -67.40 29.79
CA ALA A 16 46.15 -68.73 29.42
C ALA A 16 45.39 -68.71 28.09
N MET A 17 45.55 -69.82 27.39
CA MET A 17 45.28 -70.12 25.99
C MET A 17 43.82 -70.58 25.77
N GLY A 18 43.20 -70.21 24.65
CA GLY A 18 41.89 -70.74 24.27
C GLY A 18 41.44 -70.30 22.88
N MET A 19 41.68 -71.14 21.88
CA MET A 19 40.99 -71.08 20.58
C MET A 19 39.48 -71.12 20.79
N ALA A 20 38.75 -70.12 20.30
CA ALA A 20 37.31 -70.21 20.13
C ALA A 20 36.89 -69.49 18.86
N LEU A 21 36.00 -70.18 18.16
CA LEU A 21 35.46 -69.97 16.82
C LEU A 21 35.02 -68.52 16.54
N GLY A 22 35.26 -68.11 15.30
CA GLY A 22 34.81 -66.83 14.78
C GLY A 22 33.30 -66.67 14.85
N TRP A 23 32.86 -65.64 15.58
CA TRP A 23 31.57 -65.01 15.36
C TRP A 23 31.84 -63.68 14.67
N ALA A 24 31.57 -63.64 13.37
CA ALA A 24 31.44 -62.38 12.66
C ALA A 24 30.21 -61.66 13.22
N THR A 25 30.41 -60.66 14.06
CA THR A 25 29.36 -59.72 14.41
C THR A 25 29.07 -58.87 13.18
N ALA A 26 28.06 -59.26 12.41
CA ALA A 26 27.42 -58.34 11.49
C ALA A 26 26.91 -57.17 12.33
N SER A 27 27.60 -56.03 12.26
CA SER A 27 27.06 -54.77 12.74
C SER A 27 25.93 -54.43 11.79
N ASP A 28 24.68 -54.63 12.23
CA ASP A 28 23.52 -54.03 11.61
C ASP A 28 23.67 -52.50 11.72
N ALA A 29 24.32 -51.91 10.71
CA ALA A 29 24.21 -50.50 10.44
C ALA A 29 22.76 -50.25 10.04
N GLN A 30 21.91 -49.98 11.04
CA GLN A 30 20.57 -49.47 10.87
C GLN A 30 20.69 -48.13 10.12
N SER A 31 20.66 -48.21 8.80
CA SER A 31 20.53 -47.05 7.93
C SER A 31 19.17 -46.46 8.22
N ALA A 32 19.12 -45.48 9.12
CA ALA A 32 18.04 -44.52 9.18
C ALA A 32 18.08 -43.79 7.83
N ALA A 33 17.33 -44.30 6.86
CA ALA A 33 17.04 -43.60 5.64
C ALA A 33 16.23 -42.35 6.03
N SER A 34 16.93 -41.27 6.36
CA SER A 34 16.38 -39.94 6.27
C SER A 34 16.05 -39.75 4.79
N THR A 35 14.82 -40.04 4.41
CA THR A 35 14.30 -39.62 3.11
C THR A 35 14.41 -38.11 3.13
N ALA A 36 15.39 -37.57 2.39
CA ALA A 36 15.41 -36.16 2.07
C ALA A 36 14.06 -35.88 1.41
N ALA A 37 13.13 -35.28 2.16
CA ALA A 37 11.82 -34.95 1.66
C ALA A 37 12.03 -33.89 0.57
N GLY A 38 12.10 -34.34 -0.68
CA GLY A 38 12.28 -33.45 -1.82
C GLY A 38 11.15 -32.44 -1.86
N THR A 39 11.41 -31.26 -2.38
CA THR A 39 10.39 -30.21 -2.55
C THR A 39 9.94 -30.12 -3.99
N GLY A 40 8.68 -29.76 -4.22
CA GLY A 40 8.12 -29.42 -5.52
C GLY A 40 7.59 -27.99 -5.56
N THR A 41 6.89 -27.67 -6.65
CA THR A 41 6.22 -26.40 -6.87
C THR A 41 4.72 -26.63 -7.09
N VAL A 42 3.87 -25.79 -6.49
CA VAL A 42 2.42 -25.78 -6.74
C VAL A 42 2.05 -24.42 -7.32
N ARG A 43 1.54 -24.40 -8.55
CA ARG A 43 1.09 -23.19 -9.24
C ARG A 43 -0.39 -23.30 -9.63
N GLY A 44 -1.02 -22.18 -9.91
CA GLY A 44 -2.39 -22.18 -10.43
C GLY A 44 -3.06 -20.83 -10.37
N ALA A 45 -4.39 -20.84 -10.38
CA ALA A 45 -5.21 -19.64 -10.32
C ALA A 45 -6.37 -19.79 -9.31
N VAL A 46 -6.73 -18.67 -8.69
CA VAL A 46 -7.89 -18.51 -7.83
C VAL A 46 -8.93 -17.69 -8.60
N SER A 47 -10.13 -18.23 -8.71
CA SER A 47 -11.23 -17.55 -9.39
C SER A 47 -12.54 -17.71 -8.64
N THR A 48 -13.54 -16.94 -9.04
CA THR A 48 -14.93 -17.13 -8.61
C THR A 48 -15.54 -18.36 -9.30
N THR A 49 -16.68 -18.84 -8.80
CA THR A 49 -17.49 -19.84 -9.51
C THR A 49 -17.93 -19.40 -10.92
N PHE A 50 -17.93 -18.09 -11.19
CA PHE A 50 -18.20 -17.51 -12.51
C PHE A 50 -16.94 -17.28 -13.37
N GLY A 51 -15.77 -17.74 -12.90
CA GLY A 51 -14.51 -17.67 -13.65
C GLY A 51 -13.75 -16.35 -13.56
N LEU A 52 -14.27 -15.33 -12.85
CA LEU A 52 -13.55 -14.07 -12.61
C LEU A 52 -12.33 -14.30 -11.72
N PRO A 53 -11.15 -13.75 -12.03
CA PRO A 53 -9.96 -13.92 -11.20
C PRO A 53 -10.11 -13.24 -9.82
N ILE A 54 -9.54 -13.85 -8.79
CA ILE A 54 -9.53 -13.30 -7.43
C ILE A 54 -8.09 -12.98 -7.02
N GLY A 55 -7.75 -11.70 -7.05
CA GLY A 55 -6.48 -11.21 -6.53
C GLY A 55 -6.45 -11.00 -5.02
N GLY A 56 -5.27 -11.20 -4.45
CA GLY A 56 -5.06 -11.13 -3.00
C GLY A 56 -5.73 -12.26 -2.23
N ALA A 57 -6.03 -13.39 -2.87
CA ALA A 57 -6.43 -14.60 -2.15
C ALA A 57 -5.21 -15.20 -1.47
N TYR A 58 -5.37 -15.53 -0.20
CA TYR A 58 -4.29 -16.10 0.58
C TYR A 58 -4.39 -17.62 0.57
N LEU A 59 -3.34 -18.28 0.09
CA LEU A 59 -3.25 -19.72 -0.06
C LEU A 59 -2.25 -20.30 0.94
N ARG A 60 -2.63 -21.40 1.56
CA ARG A 60 -1.77 -22.19 2.45
C ARG A 60 -1.76 -23.64 2.05
N LEU A 61 -0.58 -24.23 2.10
CA LEU A 61 -0.39 -25.66 2.00
C LEU A 61 -0.30 -26.25 3.40
N SER A 62 -1.28 -27.07 3.75
CA SER A 62 -1.36 -27.80 5.01
C SER A 62 -1.07 -29.28 4.76
N ILE A 63 0.01 -29.78 5.36
CA ILE A 63 0.37 -31.20 5.28
C ILE A 63 -0.15 -31.90 6.54
N PRO A 64 -0.94 -32.97 6.42
CA PRO A 64 -1.39 -33.76 7.57
C PRO A 64 -0.20 -34.17 8.45
N GLY A 65 -0.31 -33.91 9.76
CA GLY A 65 0.76 -34.21 10.74
C GLY A 65 1.93 -33.22 10.78
N ARG A 66 2.08 -32.32 9.80
CA ARG A 66 3.13 -31.28 9.76
C ARG A 66 2.59 -29.84 9.89
N GLY A 67 1.30 -29.64 9.68
CA GLY A 67 0.66 -28.33 9.70
C GLY A 67 0.96 -27.51 8.43
N ILE A 68 0.88 -26.19 8.55
CA ILE A 68 1.10 -25.26 7.43
C ILE A 68 2.59 -25.20 7.10
N THR A 69 2.96 -25.52 5.87
CA THR A 69 4.37 -25.58 5.42
C THR A 69 4.75 -24.44 4.48
N THR A 70 3.82 -23.97 3.65
CA THR A 70 4.06 -22.92 2.67
C THR A 70 2.83 -22.06 2.54
N SER A 71 3.02 -20.76 2.32
CA SER A 71 1.90 -19.84 2.08
C SER A 71 2.23 -18.80 1.04
N VAL A 72 1.28 -18.50 0.15
CA VAL A 72 1.44 -17.56 -0.97
C VAL A 72 0.18 -16.73 -1.14
N GLU A 73 0.28 -15.63 -1.89
CA GLU A 73 -0.85 -14.77 -2.24
C GLU A 73 -1.05 -14.78 -3.77
N SER A 74 -2.30 -14.76 -4.22
CA SER A 74 -2.60 -14.59 -5.65
C SER A 74 -2.38 -13.16 -6.12
N ASP A 75 -1.88 -13.00 -7.33
CA ASP A 75 -1.72 -11.70 -7.99
C ASP A 75 -3.06 -11.13 -8.50
N GLU A 76 -3.04 -9.96 -9.14
CA GLU A 76 -4.23 -9.29 -9.68
C GLU A 76 -4.99 -10.12 -10.74
N ASP A 77 -4.30 -11.04 -11.43
CA ASP A 77 -4.87 -12.00 -12.38
C ASP A 77 -5.35 -13.30 -11.68
N GLY A 78 -5.29 -13.36 -10.36
CA GLY A 78 -5.63 -14.52 -9.55
C GLY A 78 -4.59 -15.64 -9.59
N LYS A 79 -3.42 -15.46 -10.21
CA LYS A 79 -2.40 -16.51 -10.33
C LYS A 79 -1.54 -16.58 -9.07
N PHE A 80 -1.06 -17.77 -8.75
CA PHE A 80 -0.14 -18.00 -7.64
C PHE A 80 0.94 -19.02 -8.00
N ASN A 81 2.09 -18.93 -7.32
CA ASN A 81 3.20 -19.87 -7.47
C ASN A 81 3.88 -20.13 -6.12
N ALA A 82 3.68 -21.32 -5.57
CA ALA A 82 4.25 -21.78 -4.30
C ALA A 82 5.43 -22.72 -4.57
N VAL A 83 6.64 -22.25 -4.29
CA VAL A 83 7.90 -23.00 -4.47
C VAL A 83 8.37 -23.55 -3.13
N GLY A 84 9.08 -24.69 -3.13
CA GLY A 84 9.66 -25.27 -1.92
C GLY A 84 8.66 -26.05 -1.09
N VAL A 85 7.58 -26.56 -1.71
CA VAL A 85 6.53 -27.31 -1.04
C VAL A 85 7.01 -28.74 -0.80
N PRO A 86 7.02 -29.27 0.43
CA PRO A 86 7.45 -30.65 0.68
C PRO A 86 6.64 -31.67 -0.12
N ALA A 87 7.31 -32.66 -0.70
CA ALA A 87 6.66 -33.73 -1.44
C ALA A 87 5.75 -34.56 -0.53
N GLY A 88 4.63 -35.01 -1.10
CA GLY A 88 3.57 -35.73 -0.41
C GLY A 88 2.18 -35.12 -0.65
N GLY A 89 1.18 -35.69 0.02
CA GLY A 89 -0.19 -35.16 0.00
C GLY A 89 -0.33 -33.92 0.87
N ALA A 90 -0.91 -32.86 0.32
CA ALA A 90 -1.20 -31.61 1.02
C ALA A 90 -2.62 -31.12 0.69
N TRP A 91 -3.16 -30.29 1.57
CA TRP A 91 -4.36 -29.50 1.29
C TRP A 91 -3.94 -28.08 0.92
N LEU A 92 -4.35 -27.62 -0.25
CA LEU A 92 -4.27 -26.23 -0.66
C LEU A 92 -5.55 -25.54 -0.19
N VAL A 93 -5.44 -24.76 0.88
CA VAL A 93 -6.55 -24.01 1.49
C VAL A 93 -6.47 -22.57 1.02
N ALA A 94 -7.51 -22.07 0.38
CA ALA A 94 -7.60 -20.68 -0.06
C ALA A 94 -8.62 -19.90 0.78
N ARG A 95 -8.22 -18.70 1.19
CA ARG A 95 -9.07 -17.76 1.92
C ARG A 95 -9.05 -16.40 1.24
N ARG A 96 -10.22 -15.80 1.08
CA ARG A 96 -10.42 -14.40 0.70
C ARG A 96 -11.66 -13.87 1.41
N ILE A 97 -11.58 -12.68 1.98
CA ILE A 97 -12.75 -12.06 2.62
C ILE A 97 -13.76 -11.66 1.55
N GLY A 98 -15.05 -11.77 1.89
CA GLY A 98 -16.13 -11.69 0.93
C GLY A 98 -16.29 -12.98 0.12
N TYR A 99 -15.55 -14.04 0.45
CA TYR A 99 -15.68 -15.36 -0.14
C TYR A 99 -15.69 -16.45 0.94
N ARG A 100 -16.37 -17.55 0.64
CA ARG A 100 -16.38 -18.75 1.46
C ARG A 100 -15.02 -19.44 1.28
N PRO A 101 -14.26 -19.70 2.37
CA PRO A 101 -13.03 -20.47 2.29
C PRO A 101 -13.28 -21.84 1.64
N ASP A 102 -12.32 -22.28 0.82
CA ASP A 102 -12.36 -23.60 0.20
C ASP A 102 -10.98 -24.26 0.23
N SER A 103 -10.95 -25.58 0.03
CA SER A 103 -9.73 -26.35 0.04
C SER A 103 -9.74 -27.48 -0.98
N VAL A 104 -8.64 -27.66 -1.69
CA VAL A 104 -8.46 -28.76 -2.64
C VAL A 104 -7.26 -29.62 -2.26
N ARG A 105 -7.36 -30.93 -2.48
CA ARG A 105 -6.22 -31.83 -2.28
C ARG A 105 -5.22 -31.68 -3.43
N VAL A 106 -3.95 -31.60 -3.09
CA VAL A 106 -2.83 -31.60 -4.04
C VAL A 106 -1.82 -32.66 -3.63
N THR A 107 -1.27 -33.37 -4.61
CA THR A 107 -0.16 -34.31 -4.41
C THR A 107 1.08 -33.68 -5.02
N VAL A 108 2.10 -33.43 -4.22
CA VAL A 108 3.34 -32.79 -4.65
C VAL A 108 4.42 -33.86 -4.84
N THR A 109 4.96 -33.96 -6.04
CA THR A 109 6.14 -34.79 -6.32
C THR A 109 7.40 -33.95 -6.21
N ALA A 110 8.48 -34.53 -5.70
CA ALA A 110 9.77 -33.85 -5.60
C ALA A 110 10.28 -33.41 -6.98
N GLY A 111 10.69 -32.15 -7.11
CA GLY A 111 11.21 -31.56 -8.35
C GLY A 111 10.15 -31.20 -9.40
N GLU A 112 8.90 -31.63 -9.24
CA GLU A 112 7.84 -31.36 -10.22
C GLU A 112 7.05 -30.10 -9.91
N THR A 113 6.40 -29.56 -10.94
CA THR A 113 5.42 -28.47 -10.81
C THR A 113 4.02 -29.02 -11.01
N VAL A 114 3.18 -28.84 -10.00
CA VAL A 114 1.78 -29.27 -10.01
C VAL A 114 0.87 -28.07 -10.22
N GLU A 115 -0.05 -28.19 -11.16
CA GLU A 115 -1.00 -27.12 -11.48
C GLU A 115 -2.38 -27.40 -10.90
N ARG A 116 -2.89 -26.49 -10.07
CA ARG A 116 -4.20 -26.61 -9.42
C ARG A 116 -4.93 -25.28 -9.34
N ALA A 117 -6.15 -25.25 -9.90
CA ALA A 117 -7.08 -24.15 -9.75
C ALA A 117 -7.96 -24.35 -8.50
N ILE A 118 -8.40 -23.26 -7.90
CA ILE A 118 -9.35 -23.25 -6.79
C ILE A 118 -10.41 -22.18 -7.04
N GLN A 119 -11.68 -22.54 -6.85
CA GLN A 119 -12.81 -21.65 -7.04
C GLN A 119 -13.39 -21.26 -5.69
N LEU A 120 -13.62 -19.96 -5.47
CA LEU A 120 -14.24 -19.45 -4.26
C LEU A 120 -15.63 -18.89 -4.55
N GLU A 121 -16.58 -19.18 -3.68
CA GLU A 121 -17.95 -18.65 -3.74
C GLU A 121 -18.03 -17.32 -2.97
N ARG A 122 -18.71 -16.31 -3.53
CA ARG A 122 -18.83 -14.98 -2.89
C ARG A 122 -19.84 -15.01 -1.73
N ILE A 123 -19.47 -14.47 -0.58
CA ILE A 123 -20.37 -14.17 0.53
C ILE A 123 -20.87 -12.73 0.34
N ALA A 124 -22.15 -12.56 0.05
CA ALA A 124 -22.77 -11.25 -0.13
C ALA A 124 -23.07 -10.60 1.23
N VAL A 125 -22.07 -9.96 1.85
CA VAL A 125 -22.29 -8.95 2.89
C VAL A 125 -21.88 -7.61 2.30
N GLU A 126 -22.85 -6.81 1.89
CA GLU A 126 -22.60 -5.47 1.36
C GLU A 126 -22.73 -4.45 2.50
N LEU A 127 -21.63 -3.74 2.76
CA LEU A 127 -21.68 -2.56 3.61
C LEU A 127 -22.14 -1.36 2.79
N ASP A 128 -22.75 -0.40 3.48
CA ASP A 128 -23.10 0.88 2.89
C ASP A 128 -21.85 1.53 2.29
N ARG A 129 -21.94 1.80 0.99
CA ARG A 129 -20.87 2.43 0.22
C ARG A 129 -20.71 3.90 0.59
N VAL A 130 -19.46 4.35 0.64
CA VAL A 130 -19.15 5.78 0.71
C VAL A 130 -19.19 6.33 -0.72
N GLN A 131 -20.18 7.17 -1.01
CA GLN A 131 -20.28 7.85 -2.30
C GLN A 131 -19.55 9.20 -2.27
N ILE A 132 -18.67 9.39 -3.25
CA ILE A 132 -17.96 10.63 -3.53
C ILE A 132 -18.54 11.18 -4.83
N VAL A 133 -19.41 12.20 -4.71
CA VAL A 133 -19.97 12.91 -5.85
C VAL A 133 -19.25 14.25 -5.96
N GLY A 134 -18.71 14.53 -7.15
CA GLY A 134 -18.09 15.80 -7.44
C GLY A 134 -16.75 16.04 -6.74
N ARG A 135 -16.17 17.22 -6.98
CA ARG A 135 -15.02 17.73 -6.24
C ARG A 135 -15.56 18.25 -4.91
N ARG A 136 -15.42 17.50 -3.82
CA ARG A 136 -15.78 18.00 -2.48
C ARG A 136 -15.06 19.32 -2.23
N ASP A 137 -15.68 20.21 -1.45
CA ASP A 137 -15.05 21.40 -0.88
C ASP A 137 -13.70 21.01 -0.31
N VAL A 138 -12.64 21.33 -1.06
CA VAL A 138 -11.28 21.06 -0.64
C VAL A 138 -11.10 21.85 0.65
N THR A 139 -10.82 21.17 1.76
CA THR A 139 -10.53 21.83 3.04
C THR A 139 -9.02 21.97 3.20
N GLY A 140 -8.55 23.10 3.73
CA GLY A 140 -7.11 23.37 3.90
C GLY A 140 -6.52 24.28 2.81
N PRO A 141 -5.18 24.35 2.66
CA PRO A 141 -4.55 25.34 1.79
C PRO A 141 -4.97 25.21 0.31
N MET A 142 -5.24 23.99 -0.14
CA MET A 142 -5.71 23.71 -1.50
C MET A 142 -7.14 24.21 -1.76
N ALA A 143 -7.95 24.47 -0.72
CA ALA A 143 -9.23 25.17 -0.85
C ALA A 143 -9.06 26.53 -1.52
N GLY A 144 -8.07 27.28 -1.01
CA GLY A 144 -7.74 28.60 -1.51
C GLY A 144 -7.25 28.54 -2.95
N PHE A 145 -6.42 27.55 -3.28
CA PHE A 145 -5.93 27.33 -4.64
C PHE A 145 -7.08 27.15 -5.64
N TYR A 146 -8.02 26.23 -5.40
CA TYR A 146 -9.10 26.00 -6.35
C TYR A 146 -10.07 27.16 -6.42
N LYS A 147 -10.31 27.86 -5.30
CA LYS A 147 -11.09 29.09 -5.29
C LYS A 147 -10.46 30.15 -6.21
N ARG A 148 -9.15 30.38 -6.09
CA ARG A 148 -8.42 31.34 -6.94
C ARG A 148 -8.36 30.89 -8.40
N MET A 149 -8.15 29.60 -8.64
CA MET A 149 -8.21 29.00 -9.97
C MET A 149 -9.56 29.30 -10.66
N GLY A 150 -10.68 29.15 -9.95
CA GLY A 150 -12.01 29.48 -10.46
C GLY A 150 -12.26 30.98 -10.65
N GLN A 151 -11.61 31.84 -9.85
CA GLN A 151 -11.66 33.30 -10.00
C GLN A 151 -10.76 33.83 -11.13
N GLY A 152 -9.80 33.04 -11.60
CA GLY A 152 -8.87 33.42 -12.66
C GLY A 152 -7.68 34.23 -12.16
N GLY A 153 -7.17 35.17 -12.97
CA GLY A 153 -6.08 36.08 -12.61
C GLY A 153 -4.65 35.51 -12.64
N GLY A 154 -4.51 34.18 -12.56
CA GLY A 154 -3.21 33.49 -12.63
C GLY A 154 -3.16 32.37 -13.67
N ARG A 155 -1.99 31.74 -13.78
CA ARG A 155 -1.80 30.45 -14.45
C ARG A 155 -1.72 29.37 -13.39
N TYR A 156 -2.51 28.33 -13.54
CA TYR A 156 -2.63 27.24 -12.56
C TYR A 156 -2.18 25.93 -13.18
N PHE A 157 -1.48 25.12 -12.41
CA PHE A 157 -1.26 23.71 -12.69
C PHE A 157 -1.81 22.90 -11.53
N THR A 158 -2.75 22.02 -11.81
CA THR A 158 -3.22 21.01 -10.86
C THR A 158 -2.23 19.84 -10.78
N ALA A 159 -2.37 18.97 -9.78
CA ALA A 159 -1.64 17.70 -9.73
C ALA A 159 -1.77 16.91 -11.04
N GLY A 160 -2.98 16.89 -11.62
CA GLY A 160 -3.25 16.23 -12.88
C GLY A 160 -2.52 16.88 -14.07
N ASP A 161 -2.37 18.20 -14.09
CA ASP A 161 -1.59 18.90 -15.12
C ASP A 161 -0.10 18.58 -15.01
N ILE A 162 0.43 18.55 -13.80
CA ILE A 162 1.83 18.21 -13.50
C ILE A 162 2.11 16.77 -13.95
N GLU A 163 1.23 15.83 -13.58
CA GLU A 163 1.34 14.41 -13.95
C GLU A 163 1.28 14.22 -15.47
N ARG A 164 0.28 14.81 -16.15
CA ARG A 164 0.13 14.72 -17.61
C ARG A 164 1.35 15.26 -18.35
N ARG A 165 1.95 16.32 -17.81
CA ARG A 165 3.12 16.96 -18.43
C ARG A 165 4.42 16.19 -18.19
N ASN A 166 4.47 15.40 -17.11
CA ASN A 166 5.59 14.50 -16.78
C ASN A 166 6.97 15.19 -16.91
N ALA A 167 7.07 16.42 -16.43
CA ALA A 167 8.28 17.21 -16.52
C ALA A 167 9.36 16.65 -15.58
N ALA A 168 10.57 16.47 -16.09
CA ALA A 168 11.71 16.01 -15.28
C ALA A 168 12.22 17.09 -14.32
N ARG A 169 12.01 18.37 -14.65
CA ARG A 169 12.47 19.53 -13.89
C ARG A 169 11.36 20.58 -13.76
N MET A 170 11.41 21.36 -12.69
CA MET A 170 10.43 22.44 -12.46
C MET A 170 10.50 23.51 -13.54
N SER A 171 11.70 23.87 -14.00
CA SER A 171 11.87 24.84 -15.08
C SER A 171 11.12 24.45 -16.37
N ASP A 172 11.00 23.16 -16.69
CA ASP A 172 10.31 22.70 -17.90
C ASP A 172 8.78 22.89 -17.84
N MET A 173 8.20 22.91 -16.64
CA MET A 173 6.80 23.32 -16.43
C MET A 173 6.61 24.79 -16.80
N LEU A 174 7.63 25.61 -16.52
CA LEU A 174 7.60 27.06 -16.58
C LEU A 174 7.98 27.65 -17.95
N ARG A 175 8.81 26.93 -18.74
CA ARG A 175 9.29 27.37 -20.07
C ARG A 175 8.20 27.82 -21.03
N MET A 176 7.03 27.17 -21.00
CA MET A 176 5.93 27.45 -21.92
C MET A 176 4.99 28.55 -21.43
N ILE A 177 5.27 29.18 -20.28
CA ILE A 177 4.43 30.26 -19.76
C ILE A 177 4.82 31.58 -20.44
N PRO A 178 3.88 32.28 -21.10
CA PRO A 178 4.15 33.58 -21.68
C PRO A 178 4.69 34.58 -20.65
N GLY A 179 5.79 35.25 -20.98
CA GLY A 179 6.43 36.24 -20.11
C GLY A 179 7.42 35.68 -19.09
N MET A 180 7.59 34.35 -19.03
CA MET A 180 8.64 33.70 -18.25
C MET A 180 9.84 33.34 -19.11
N ARG A 181 11.04 33.53 -18.54
CA ARG A 181 12.31 33.12 -19.16
C ARG A 181 13.11 32.31 -18.14
N ILE A 182 13.72 31.25 -18.62
CA ILE A 182 14.59 30.39 -17.82
C ILE A 182 16.03 30.71 -18.23
N GLU A 183 16.83 31.14 -17.27
CA GLU A 183 18.26 31.39 -17.44
C GLU A 183 19.03 30.27 -16.73
N SER A 184 20.01 29.69 -17.41
CA SER A 184 20.87 28.65 -16.82
C SER A 184 22.30 29.17 -16.75
N ARG A 185 22.88 29.16 -15.55
CA ARG A 185 24.30 29.51 -15.31
C ARG A 185 24.97 28.33 -14.62
N GLY A 186 25.72 27.54 -15.39
CA GLY A 186 26.31 26.29 -14.89
C GLY A 186 25.22 25.31 -14.45
N PHE A 187 25.26 24.89 -13.19
CA PHE A 187 24.27 23.98 -12.61
C PHE A 187 23.04 24.67 -12.03
N GLN A 188 23.02 26.00 -11.97
CA GLN A 188 21.91 26.75 -11.39
C GLN A 188 20.95 27.22 -12.48
N THR A 189 19.66 26.98 -12.25
CA THR A 189 18.57 27.51 -13.07
C THR A 189 17.86 28.64 -12.33
N SER A 190 17.66 29.79 -12.99
CA SER A 190 16.85 30.89 -12.43
C SER A 190 15.68 31.25 -13.35
N VAL A 191 14.56 31.60 -12.72
CA VAL A 191 13.36 32.04 -13.41
C VAL A 191 13.32 33.56 -13.42
N ARG A 192 13.07 34.12 -14.60
CA ARG A 192 12.88 35.55 -14.78
C ARG A 192 11.50 35.85 -15.35
N MET A 193 10.94 36.97 -14.89
CA MET A 193 9.70 37.53 -15.42
C MET A 193 9.92 38.96 -15.96
N ARG A 194 8.91 39.49 -16.64
CA ARG A 194 8.90 40.86 -17.21
C ARG A 194 10.09 41.15 -18.12
N GLY A 195 10.43 40.19 -19.00
CA GLY A 195 11.50 40.34 -19.99
C GLY A 195 12.90 40.27 -19.39
N SER A 196 13.17 39.26 -18.55
CA SER A 196 14.46 39.07 -17.85
C SER A 196 14.83 40.13 -16.80
N ARG A 197 13.91 41.02 -16.40
CA ARG A 197 14.23 42.16 -15.52
C ARG A 197 14.39 41.79 -14.05
N CYS A 198 13.69 40.76 -13.58
CA CYS A 198 13.75 40.35 -12.17
C CYS A 198 13.16 38.96 -11.93
N ALA A 199 13.46 38.41 -10.77
CA ALA A 199 12.97 37.10 -10.31
C ALA A 199 11.60 37.23 -9.61
N PRO A 200 10.72 36.21 -9.73
CA PRO A 200 9.45 36.18 -9.00
C PRO A 200 9.66 35.87 -7.52
N LEU A 201 8.70 36.27 -6.69
CA LEU A 201 8.60 35.81 -5.31
C LEU A 201 8.05 34.38 -5.29
N VAL A 202 8.74 33.45 -4.63
CA VAL A 202 8.30 32.05 -4.52
C VAL A 202 7.71 31.79 -3.14
N TRP A 203 6.54 31.16 -3.09
CA TRP A 203 5.89 30.67 -1.89
C TRP A 203 5.82 29.15 -1.93
N LEU A 204 5.99 28.51 -0.78
CA LEU A 204 5.82 27.09 -0.55
C LEU A 204 4.82 26.91 0.58
N ASP A 205 3.68 26.28 0.29
CA ASP A 205 2.63 25.97 1.27
C ASP A 205 2.16 27.18 2.09
N GLY A 206 2.09 28.34 1.43
CA GLY A 206 1.69 29.60 2.06
C GLY A 206 2.77 30.28 2.90
N GLN A 207 4.01 29.80 2.87
CA GLN A 207 5.19 30.47 3.43
C GLN A 207 6.08 31.01 2.30
N PRO A 208 6.52 32.27 2.34
CA PRO A 208 7.42 32.79 1.32
C PRO A 208 8.82 32.25 1.55
N LEU A 209 9.49 31.85 0.47
CA LEU A 209 10.87 31.39 0.52
C LEU A 209 11.81 32.61 0.43
N TYR A 210 12.45 32.95 1.54
CA TYR A 210 13.21 34.21 1.70
C TYR A 210 14.64 34.21 1.12
N ALA A 211 15.03 33.18 0.38
CA ALA A 211 16.41 32.97 -0.08
C ALA A 211 16.66 33.52 -1.49
N GLY A 212 16.50 34.83 -1.70
CA GLY A 212 16.85 35.49 -2.97
C GLY A 212 16.28 34.79 -4.22
N GLU A 213 17.11 34.63 -5.27
CA GLU A 213 16.74 33.81 -6.43
C GLU A 213 16.83 32.31 -6.09
N ILE A 214 15.69 31.63 -6.13
CA ILE A 214 15.58 30.21 -5.82
C ILE A 214 15.73 29.39 -7.10
N ASP A 215 16.60 28.38 -7.04
CA ASP A 215 16.65 27.35 -8.07
C ASP A 215 15.46 26.41 -7.92
N LEU A 216 14.46 26.60 -8.78
CA LEU A 216 13.25 25.79 -8.76
C LEU A 216 13.51 24.34 -9.18
N ASP A 217 14.61 24.05 -9.90
CA ASP A 217 14.96 22.69 -10.29
C ASP A 217 15.45 21.84 -9.10
N ALA A 218 15.69 22.47 -7.93
CA ALA A 218 15.92 21.76 -6.68
C ALA A 218 14.68 21.01 -6.17
N PHE A 219 13.49 21.33 -6.70
CA PHE A 219 12.24 20.68 -6.35
C PHE A 219 11.74 19.79 -7.49
N ASP A 220 11.36 18.54 -7.17
CA ASP A 220 10.72 17.64 -8.14
C ASP A 220 9.26 18.08 -8.37
N PRO A 221 8.83 18.37 -9.61
CA PRO A 221 7.45 18.80 -9.88
C PRO A 221 6.39 17.85 -9.31
N ARG A 222 6.68 16.54 -9.28
CA ARG A 222 5.73 15.50 -8.87
C ARG A 222 5.43 15.49 -7.38
N THR A 223 6.21 16.21 -6.57
CA THR A 223 5.94 16.38 -5.13
C THR A 223 4.91 17.46 -4.83
N PHE A 224 4.38 18.14 -5.84
CA PHE A 224 3.39 19.21 -5.70
C PHE A 224 1.99 18.78 -6.13
N GLU A 225 1.01 19.24 -5.38
CA GLU A 225 -0.43 19.05 -5.61
C GLU A 225 -1.01 20.18 -6.47
N GLY A 226 -0.35 21.34 -6.48
CA GLY A 226 -0.67 22.41 -7.38
C GLY A 226 0.39 23.51 -7.44
N MET A 227 0.33 24.31 -8.50
CA MET A 227 1.16 25.49 -8.69
C MET A 227 0.33 26.67 -9.19
N GLU A 228 0.55 27.85 -8.63
CA GLU A 228 -0.05 29.11 -9.08
C GLU A 228 1.04 30.06 -9.55
N ILE A 229 0.84 30.69 -10.70
CA ILE A 229 1.77 31.67 -11.26
C ILE A 229 1.00 32.94 -11.59
N TYR A 230 1.40 34.04 -10.96
CA TYR A 230 0.79 35.35 -11.12
C TYR A 230 1.79 36.31 -11.77
N SER A 231 1.41 36.87 -12.92
CA SER A 231 2.24 37.79 -13.69
C SER A 231 2.08 39.22 -13.18
N GLY A 232 2.78 39.54 -12.09
CA GLY A 232 2.88 40.88 -11.52
C GLY A 232 1.84 41.19 -10.43
N ALA A 233 2.17 42.18 -9.58
CA ALA A 233 1.48 42.46 -8.32
C ALA A 233 -0.05 42.65 -8.41
N ALA A 234 -0.57 43.21 -9.51
CA ALA A 234 -2.00 43.45 -9.68
C ALA A 234 -2.83 42.16 -9.76
N SER A 235 -2.20 41.05 -10.18
CA SER A 235 -2.85 39.73 -10.25
C SER A 235 -2.64 38.89 -8.99
N VAL A 236 -1.73 39.31 -8.10
CA VAL A 236 -1.34 38.52 -6.93
C VAL A 236 -2.40 38.69 -5.83
N PRO A 237 -2.96 37.58 -5.32
CA PRO A 237 -3.88 37.60 -4.20
C PRO A 237 -3.28 38.31 -2.98
N VAL A 238 -4.09 39.06 -2.24
CA VAL A 238 -3.64 39.91 -1.12
C VAL A 238 -2.86 39.13 -0.07
N GLU A 239 -3.21 37.86 0.16
CA GLU A 239 -2.52 36.97 1.10
C GLU A 239 -1.09 36.56 0.67
N PHE A 240 -0.72 36.78 -0.60
CA PHE A 240 0.61 36.46 -1.16
C PHE A 240 1.35 37.69 -1.70
N GLN A 241 0.86 38.89 -1.39
CA GLN A 241 1.60 40.12 -1.66
C GLN A 241 2.76 40.24 -0.65
N GLY A 242 3.98 40.42 -1.16
CA GLY A 242 5.15 40.61 -0.30
C GLY A 242 5.07 41.89 0.54
N ASN A 243 5.84 41.95 1.64
CA ASN A 243 5.89 43.12 2.52
C ASN A 243 6.83 44.23 1.98
N GLN A 244 7.01 45.33 2.72
CA GLN A 244 7.84 46.48 2.31
C GLN A 244 9.28 46.15 1.85
N ARG A 245 9.81 44.95 2.16
CA ARG A 245 11.15 44.50 1.75
C ARG A 245 11.16 43.52 0.58
N LEU A 246 10.01 42.96 0.18
CA LEU A 246 9.89 41.98 -0.90
C LEU A 246 8.76 42.37 -1.84
N SER A 247 9.10 42.68 -3.09
CA SER A 247 8.10 43.15 -4.05
C SER A 247 7.55 42.00 -4.90
N SER A 248 6.24 41.77 -4.84
CA SER A 248 5.51 40.95 -5.83
C SER A 248 5.41 41.67 -7.20
N ALA A 249 6.08 42.81 -7.41
CA ALA A 249 6.06 43.55 -8.66
C ALA A 249 6.53 42.71 -9.86
N CYS A 250 7.44 41.76 -9.64
CA CYS A 250 7.95 40.89 -10.70
C CYS A 250 7.00 39.73 -11.05
N GLY A 251 6.11 39.38 -10.13
CA GLY A 251 5.24 38.22 -10.18
C GLY A 251 5.49 37.27 -9.02
N THR A 252 4.61 36.29 -8.87
CA THR A 252 4.61 35.35 -7.74
C THR A 252 4.37 33.94 -8.24
N ILE A 253 5.19 33.00 -7.78
CA ILE A 253 5.00 31.56 -7.98
C ILE A 253 4.65 30.95 -6.61
N ILE A 254 3.55 30.22 -6.54
CA ILE A 254 3.10 29.54 -5.32
C ILE A 254 3.12 28.04 -5.60
N LEU A 255 3.82 27.30 -4.75
CA LEU A 255 3.95 25.86 -4.81
C LEU A 255 3.16 25.26 -3.64
N TRP A 256 2.22 24.38 -3.95
CA TRP A 256 1.47 23.62 -2.96
C TRP A 256 1.99 22.20 -2.94
N SER A 257 2.72 21.82 -1.91
CA SER A 257 3.24 20.47 -1.79
C SER A 257 2.08 19.49 -1.61
N LYS A 258 2.26 18.27 -2.13
CA LYS A 258 1.38 17.18 -1.75
C LYS A 258 1.52 17.02 -0.25
N ARG A 259 0.42 17.22 0.50
CA ARG A 259 0.39 16.98 1.95
C ARG A 259 0.74 15.52 2.18
N GLY A 260 2.01 15.26 2.47
CA GLY A 260 2.56 13.94 2.70
C GLY A 260 1.92 12.88 1.81
N GLU A 261 2.29 12.83 0.53
CA GLU A 261 2.44 11.50 -0.07
C GLU A 261 3.48 10.80 0.81
N LEU A 262 3.01 10.15 1.88
CA LEU A 262 3.79 9.16 2.57
C LEU A 262 4.05 8.13 1.48
N ARG A 263 5.22 8.24 0.83
CA ARG A 263 5.75 7.17 -0.02
C ARG A 263 5.41 5.89 0.70
N GLU A 264 4.62 5.02 0.04
CA GLU A 264 4.33 3.69 0.58
C GLU A 264 5.66 3.16 1.11
N ARG A 265 5.72 2.89 2.41
CA ARG A 265 6.95 2.40 3.02
C ARG A 265 7.31 1.17 2.20
N LYS A 266 8.41 1.23 1.45
CA LYS A 266 8.81 0.15 0.57
C LYS A 266 8.97 -1.08 1.46
N ARG A 267 8.01 -2.01 1.35
CA ARG A 267 7.89 -3.14 2.28
C ARG A 267 9.19 -3.93 2.21
N LYS A 268 9.76 -4.29 3.37
CA LYS A 268 10.90 -5.21 3.38
C LYS A 268 10.42 -6.54 2.78
N LYS A 269 11.29 -7.24 2.04
CA LYS A 269 10.96 -8.47 1.31
C LYS A 269 10.28 -9.53 2.20
N ASP A 270 10.62 -9.54 3.49
CA ASP A 270 10.15 -10.54 4.47
C ASP A 270 8.99 -10.06 5.35
N GLU A 271 8.49 -8.83 5.17
CA GLU A 271 7.35 -8.33 5.95
C GLU A 271 6.02 -8.88 5.39
N PRO A 272 5.14 -9.45 6.23
CA PRO A 272 3.87 -10.02 5.77
C PRO A 272 2.99 -8.95 5.11
N THR A 273 2.33 -9.32 4.01
CA THR A 273 1.39 -8.45 3.29
C THR A 273 0.19 -8.10 4.20
N PRO A 274 -0.54 -7.01 3.94
CA PRO A 274 -1.78 -6.71 4.66
C PRO A 274 -2.76 -7.91 4.69
N THR A 275 -2.94 -8.58 3.55
CA THR A 275 -3.75 -9.80 3.40
C THR A 275 -3.27 -10.93 4.31
N MET A 276 -1.95 -11.16 4.36
CA MET A 276 -1.32 -12.16 5.24
C MET A 276 -1.59 -11.84 6.71
N ARG A 277 -1.42 -10.59 7.11
CA ARG A 277 -1.64 -10.13 8.49
C ARG A 277 -3.09 -10.35 8.90
N ILE A 278 -4.04 -9.91 8.06
CA ILE A 278 -5.47 -10.12 8.28
C ILE A 278 -5.76 -11.62 8.44
N SER A 279 -5.24 -12.45 7.55
CA SER A 279 -5.47 -13.90 7.60
C SER A 279 -4.96 -14.50 8.91
N GLN A 280 -3.74 -14.14 9.34
CA GLN A 280 -3.18 -14.56 10.62
C GLN A 280 -4.04 -14.10 11.81
N MET A 281 -4.55 -12.87 11.79
CA MET A 281 -5.44 -12.36 12.84
C MET A 281 -6.74 -13.16 12.91
N LEU A 282 -7.33 -13.53 11.75
CA LEU A 282 -8.53 -14.36 11.70
C LEU A 282 -8.28 -15.75 12.28
N ASP A 283 -7.15 -16.41 11.97
CA ASP A 283 -6.87 -17.75 12.51
C ASP A 283 -6.62 -17.74 14.02
N LYS A 284 -6.00 -16.68 14.52
CA LYS A 284 -5.74 -16.51 15.96
C LYS A 284 -6.98 -16.03 16.73
N GLY A 285 -8.06 -15.68 16.04
CA GLY A 285 -9.25 -15.08 16.65
C GLY A 285 -9.00 -13.67 17.20
N GLU A 286 -8.02 -12.96 16.66
CA GLU A 286 -7.66 -11.57 17.01
C GLU A 286 -8.51 -10.55 16.22
N ALA A 287 -9.12 -10.98 15.11
CA ALA A 287 -10.11 -10.21 14.37
C ALA A 287 -11.22 -11.14 13.87
N PHE A 288 -12.38 -10.57 13.55
CA PHE A 288 -13.56 -11.31 13.12
C PHE A 288 -14.07 -10.82 11.76
N VAL A 289 -14.68 -11.70 10.98
CA VAL A 289 -15.39 -11.31 9.75
C VAL A 289 -16.83 -10.90 10.06
N ALA A 290 -17.51 -10.28 9.08
CA ALA A 290 -18.87 -9.77 9.24
C ALA A 290 -19.90 -10.84 9.69
N THR A 291 -19.70 -12.11 9.31
CA THR A 291 -20.59 -13.22 9.69
C THR A 291 -20.36 -13.74 11.11
N GLU A 292 -19.33 -13.29 11.81
CA GLU A 292 -18.94 -13.76 13.15
C GLU A 292 -19.27 -12.77 14.27
N VAL A 293 -19.82 -11.60 13.91
CA VAL A 293 -20.15 -10.50 14.82
C VAL A 293 -21.67 -10.27 14.85
N ASP A 294 -22.19 -9.79 15.98
CA ASP A 294 -23.62 -9.49 16.15
C ASP A 294 -23.96 -8.11 15.58
N ALA A 295 -23.03 -7.15 15.70
CA ALA A 295 -23.12 -5.83 15.09
C ALA A 295 -21.80 -5.49 14.39
N MET A 296 -21.89 -5.05 13.13
CA MET A 296 -20.72 -4.72 12.33
C MET A 296 -20.15 -3.35 12.69
N ALA A 297 -18.83 -3.24 12.59
CA ALA A 297 -18.14 -1.97 12.57
C ALA A 297 -18.62 -1.13 11.37
N ARG A 298 -18.72 0.18 11.59
CA ARG A 298 -19.20 1.12 10.57
C ARG A 298 -18.52 2.47 10.75
N PRO A 299 -18.35 3.25 9.67
CA PRO A 299 -17.87 4.62 9.79
C PRO A 299 -18.76 5.43 10.74
N ASP A 300 -18.15 6.27 11.57
CA ASP A 300 -18.89 7.29 12.30
C ASP A 300 -19.49 8.29 11.31
N SER A 301 -20.79 8.20 11.10
CA SER A 301 -21.53 8.99 10.12
C SER A 301 -21.62 10.47 10.47
N PHE A 302 -21.46 10.85 11.74
CA PHE A 302 -21.49 12.26 12.16
C PHE A 302 -20.28 13.05 11.62
N ASN A 303 -19.14 12.38 11.46
CA ASN A 303 -17.89 12.96 10.96
C ASN A 303 -17.32 12.14 9.81
N LEU A 304 -18.10 11.97 8.74
CA LEU A 304 -17.68 11.18 7.59
C LEU A 304 -16.60 11.91 6.76
N ILE A 305 -15.39 11.38 6.82
CA ILE A 305 -14.25 11.76 5.98
C ILE A 305 -14.47 11.12 4.60
N LYS A 306 -14.67 11.96 3.58
CA LYS A 306 -14.81 11.50 2.20
C LYS A 306 -13.47 11.69 1.49
N PRO A 307 -12.98 10.68 0.75
CA PRO A 307 -11.81 10.82 -0.10
C PRO A 307 -11.93 11.99 -1.07
N MET A 308 -10.81 12.63 -1.36
CA MET A 308 -10.73 13.61 -2.45
C MET A 308 -10.75 12.89 -3.81
N TYR A 309 -11.49 13.44 -4.76
CA TYR A 309 -11.45 12.97 -6.14
C TYR A 309 -10.13 13.41 -6.78
N PRO A 310 -9.29 12.50 -7.32
CA PRO A 310 -8.08 12.90 -8.04
C PRO A 310 -8.40 13.83 -9.22
N ASP A 311 -7.73 14.98 -9.29
CA ASP A 311 -7.98 16.01 -10.31
C ASP A 311 -7.91 15.48 -11.74
N SER A 312 -6.88 14.69 -12.06
CA SER A 312 -6.70 14.09 -13.39
C SER A 312 -7.89 13.22 -13.80
N LEU A 313 -8.47 12.48 -12.85
CA LEU A 313 -9.63 11.63 -13.09
C LEU A 313 -10.94 12.40 -13.07
N PHE A 314 -11.04 13.45 -12.25
CA PHE A 314 -12.20 14.33 -12.21
C PHE A 314 -12.34 15.11 -13.53
N ASP A 315 -11.24 15.71 -14.01
CA ASP A 315 -11.19 16.42 -15.29
C ASP A 315 -11.52 15.50 -16.47
N ALA A 316 -11.02 14.27 -16.40
CA ALA A 316 -11.33 13.22 -17.38
C ALA A 316 -12.76 12.66 -17.25
N GLN A 317 -13.52 13.06 -16.22
CA GLN A 317 -14.82 12.50 -15.87
C GLN A 317 -14.79 10.97 -15.73
N ALA A 318 -13.65 10.42 -15.29
CA ALA A 318 -13.43 9.00 -15.17
C ALA A 318 -14.04 8.52 -13.85
N PRO A 319 -15.16 7.75 -13.85
CA PRO A 319 -15.71 7.20 -12.64
C PRO A 319 -14.77 6.16 -12.04
N GLY A 320 -14.99 5.82 -10.79
CA GLY A 320 -14.26 4.70 -10.21
C GLY A 320 -14.82 4.10 -8.96
N ARG A 321 -14.26 2.96 -8.61
CA ARG A 321 -14.60 2.21 -7.41
C ARG A 321 -13.34 1.68 -6.77
N VAL A 322 -13.26 1.79 -5.45
CA VAL A 322 -12.24 1.16 -4.62
C VAL A 322 -12.92 0.37 -3.53
N ILE A 323 -12.60 -0.91 -3.39
CA ILE A 323 -12.99 -1.72 -2.24
C ILE A 323 -11.78 -1.76 -1.30
N ALA A 324 -11.86 -1.00 -0.20
CA ALA A 324 -10.82 -0.97 0.81
C ALA A 324 -11.08 -2.04 1.87
N GLU A 325 -10.06 -2.81 2.18
CA GLU A 325 -10.06 -3.85 3.22
C GLU A 325 -9.06 -3.49 4.30
N PHE A 326 -9.50 -3.50 5.56
CA PHE A 326 -8.67 -3.20 6.72
C PHE A 326 -9.36 -3.69 8.00
N VAL A 327 -8.61 -3.82 9.08
CA VAL A 327 -9.15 -4.12 10.41
C VAL A 327 -9.57 -2.83 11.11
N VAL A 328 -10.76 -2.78 11.66
CA VAL A 328 -11.18 -1.77 12.65
C VAL A 328 -10.91 -2.35 14.04
N ARG A 329 -10.13 -1.64 14.86
CA ARG A 329 -9.78 -2.05 16.22
C ARG A 329 -10.91 -1.74 17.20
N VAL A 330 -10.81 -2.30 18.42
CA VAL A 330 -11.78 -2.07 19.51
C VAL A 330 -11.94 -0.60 19.92
N ASN A 331 -10.92 0.23 19.68
CA ASN A 331 -10.94 1.67 19.96
C ASN A 331 -11.57 2.49 18.82
N GLY A 332 -12.09 1.84 17.77
CA GLY A 332 -12.68 2.51 16.61
C GLY A 332 -11.65 3.10 15.63
N GLU A 333 -10.36 2.82 15.80
CA GLU A 333 -9.33 3.20 14.83
C GLU A 333 -9.12 2.11 13.77
N PRO A 334 -8.84 2.49 12.52
CA PRO A 334 -8.40 1.55 11.51
C PRO A 334 -6.94 1.13 11.74
N ASP A 335 -6.66 -0.15 11.57
CA ASP A 335 -5.32 -0.69 11.52
C ASP A 335 -4.73 -0.52 10.13
N MET A 336 -3.99 0.58 9.92
CA MET A 336 -3.44 0.91 8.60
C MET A 336 -2.36 -0.05 8.11
N ASP A 337 -1.76 -0.88 8.98
CA ASP A 337 -0.85 -1.94 8.54
C ASP A 337 -1.58 -3.09 7.83
N THR A 338 -2.90 -3.15 8.01
CA THR A 338 -3.79 -4.13 7.36
C THR A 338 -4.53 -3.56 6.16
N PHE A 339 -4.30 -2.29 5.80
CA PHE A 339 -4.98 -1.66 4.68
C PHE A 339 -4.57 -2.28 3.33
N ASN A 340 -5.58 -2.71 2.57
CA ASN A 340 -5.43 -3.23 1.22
C ASN A 340 -6.55 -2.68 0.31
N ALA A 341 -6.23 -2.36 -0.94
CA ALA A 341 -7.24 -2.06 -1.96
C ALA A 341 -7.52 -3.34 -2.75
N VAL A 342 -8.55 -4.08 -2.33
CA VAL A 342 -8.92 -5.40 -2.87
C VAL A 342 -9.26 -5.33 -4.35
N THR A 343 -9.98 -4.28 -4.74
CA THR A 343 -10.37 -4.04 -6.12
C THR A 343 -10.35 -2.54 -6.33
N THR A 344 -9.76 -2.10 -7.44
CA THR A 344 -9.78 -0.71 -7.86
C THR A 344 -9.97 -0.60 -9.36
N THR A 345 -10.82 0.32 -9.81
CA THR A 345 -10.94 0.64 -11.24
C THR A 345 -9.74 1.45 -11.75
N HIS A 346 -9.07 2.20 -10.87
CA HIS A 346 -7.91 3.01 -11.21
C HIS A 346 -7.00 3.22 -10.01
N ARG A 347 -5.69 3.02 -10.18
CA ARG A 347 -4.71 3.09 -9.08
C ARG A 347 -4.69 4.45 -8.37
N LEU A 348 -4.93 5.55 -9.09
CA LEU A 348 -4.98 6.89 -8.51
C LEU A 348 -6.12 7.11 -7.48
N PHE A 349 -7.15 6.26 -7.46
CA PHE A 349 -8.18 6.34 -6.42
C PHE A 349 -7.75 5.76 -5.07
N VAL A 350 -6.69 4.94 -5.02
CA VAL A 350 -6.31 4.19 -3.82
C VAL A 350 -5.79 5.12 -2.71
N GLU A 351 -4.92 6.07 -3.04
CA GLU A 351 -4.31 6.94 -2.03
C GLU A 351 -5.29 7.91 -1.36
N PRO A 352 -6.21 8.58 -2.08
CA PRO A 352 -7.27 9.35 -1.44
C PRO A 352 -8.12 8.52 -0.48
N VAL A 353 -8.44 7.27 -0.84
CA VAL A 353 -9.18 6.35 0.03
C VAL A 353 -8.36 5.99 1.27
N ARG A 354 -7.08 5.66 1.10
CA ARG A 354 -6.18 5.36 2.21
C ARG A 354 -6.09 6.50 3.22
N ARG A 355 -5.97 7.75 2.74
CA ARG A 355 -5.97 8.95 3.59
C ARG A 355 -7.29 9.12 4.34
N ALA A 356 -8.42 9.01 3.63
CA ALA A 356 -9.74 9.13 4.26
C ALA A 356 -9.95 8.07 5.34
N VAL A 357 -9.59 6.80 5.05
CA VAL A 357 -9.69 5.72 6.04
C VAL A 357 -8.82 6.03 7.26
N ARG A 358 -7.56 6.44 7.09
CA ARG A 358 -6.65 6.75 8.20
C ARG A 358 -7.22 7.80 9.17
N GLU A 359 -7.90 8.81 8.64
CA GLU A 359 -8.46 9.91 9.43
C GLU A 359 -9.87 9.60 9.96
N GLN A 360 -10.57 8.64 9.36
CA GLN A 360 -11.92 8.24 9.75
C GLN A 360 -11.94 7.52 11.10
N ARG A 361 -12.91 7.88 11.94
CA ARG A 361 -13.28 7.14 13.14
C ARG A 361 -14.42 6.16 12.85
N PHE A 362 -14.36 4.99 13.48
CA PHE A 362 -15.35 3.93 13.31
C PHE A 362 -16.03 3.60 14.63
N VAL A 363 -17.29 3.25 14.56
CA VAL A 363 -17.94 2.49 15.64
C VAL A 363 -17.43 1.05 15.54
N PRO A 364 -16.85 0.46 16.61
CA PRO A 364 -16.31 -0.88 16.56
C PRO A 364 -17.42 -1.94 16.44
N ALA A 365 -17.05 -3.13 15.98
CA ALA A 365 -17.96 -4.26 15.92
C ALA A 365 -18.25 -4.82 17.31
N VAL A 366 -19.39 -5.47 17.48
CA VAL A 366 -19.80 -6.10 18.74
C VAL A 366 -20.02 -7.59 18.51
N ARG A 367 -19.46 -8.41 19.39
CA ARG A 367 -19.65 -9.87 19.43
C ARG A 367 -19.89 -10.30 20.86
N LYS A 368 -20.99 -11.03 21.09
CA LYS A 368 -21.50 -11.43 22.41
C LYS A 368 -21.56 -10.24 23.38
N GLY A 369 -22.03 -9.09 22.89
CA GLY A 369 -22.16 -7.85 23.68
C GLY A 369 -20.84 -7.13 24.01
N ARG A 370 -19.69 -7.56 23.48
CA ARG A 370 -18.39 -6.92 23.71
C ARG A 370 -17.81 -6.35 22.40
N PRO A 371 -17.14 -5.18 22.44
CA PRO A 371 -16.46 -4.64 21.27
C PRO A 371 -15.30 -5.56 20.87
N VAL A 372 -15.19 -5.86 19.57
CA VAL A 372 -14.14 -6.73 19.02
C VAL A 372 -13.54 -6.11 17.75
N PRO A 373 -12.28 -6.43 17.41
CA PRO A 373 -11.72 -6.05 16.12
C PRO A 373 -12.44 -6.78 14.99
N GLN A 374 -12.76 -6.07 13.91
CA GLN A 374 -13.41 -6.66 12.76
C GLN A 374 -12.66 -6.31 11.48
N VAL A 375 -12.52 -7.27 10.58
CA VAL A 375 -12.11 -6.99 9.22
C VAL A 375 -13.28 -6.39 8.44
N LEU A 376 -13.07 -5.18 7.92
CA LEU A 376 -14.06 -4.38 7.22
C LEU A 376 -13.69 -4.29 5.73
N GLN A 377 -14.68 -4.50 4.84
CA GLN A 377 -14.56 -4.22 3.41
C GLN A 377 -15.49 -3.07 3.03
N LEU A 378 -14.93 -1.86 2.91
CA LEU A 378 -15.70 -0.65 2.67
C LEU A 378 -15.59 -0.21 1.19
N PRO A 379 -16.70 -0.19 0.42
CA PRO A 379 -16.70 0.31 -0.94
C PRO A 379 -16.71 1.84 -0.98
N PHE A 380 -15.87 2.43 -1.83
CA PHE A 380 -15.83 3.85 -2.16
C PHE A 380 -16.15 4.03 -3.65
N ASP A 381 -17.24 4.72 -3.95
CA ASP A 381 -17.72 5.00 -5.31
C ASP A 381 -17.42 6.46 -5.67
N PHE A 382 -16.56 6.68 -6.67
CA PHE A 382 -16.24 7.97 -7.26
C PHE A 382 -17.12 8.22 -8.47
N LEU A 383 -18.04 9.19 -8.34
CA LEU A 383 -19.00 9.56 -9.37
C LEU A 383 -18.70 10.99 -9.86
N PRO A 384 -18.38 11.16 -11.16
CA PRO A 384 -18.18 12.49 -11.72
C PRO A 384 -19.51 13.26 -11.70
N ASP A 385 -19.43 14.54 -11.33
CA ASP A 385 -20.62 15.41 -11.31
C ASP A 385 -20.94 15.89 -12.73
N SER A 386 -21.84 15.18 -13.40
CA SER A 386 -22.32 15.55 -14.75
C SER A 386 -23.06 16.90 -14.78
N THR A 387 -23.48 17.44 -13.63
CA THR A 387 -24.21 18.72 -13.56
C THR A 387 -23.28 19.94 -13.53
N ALA A 388 -22.00 19.77 -13.17
CA ALA A 388 -21.03 20.86 -13.08
C ALA A 388 -20.77 21.57 -14.43
N ARG A 389 -20.95 20.88 -15.57
CA ARG A 389 -20.82 21.51 -16.92
C ARG A 389 -21.95 22.46 -17.29
N ARG A 390 -23.14 22.35 -16.68
CA ARG A 390 -24.30 23.18 -17.06
C ARG A 390 -24.28 24.58 -16.44
N ARG A 391 -23.28 24.89 -15.61
CA ARG A 391 -23.17 26.18 -14.90
C ARG A 391 -22.06 27.11 -15.44
N ASN A 392 -21.36 26.74 -16.51
CA ASN A 392 -20.36 27.59 -17.16
C ASN A 392 -20.86 28.14 -18.50
#